data_AF-A0A352VCY2-F1
#
_entry.id   AF-A0A352VCY2-F1
#
_cell.length_a   1.000
_cell.length_b   1.000
_cell.length_c   1.000
_cell.angle_alpha   90.00
_cell.angle_beta   90.00
_cell.angle_gamma   90.00
#
_symmetry.space_group_name_H-M   'P 1'
#
loop_
_entity.id
_entity.type
_entity.pdbx_description
1 polymer ?
#
loop_
_entity_poly.entity_id
_entity_poly.type
_entity_poly.pdbx_seq_one_letter_code
_entity_poly.pdbx_strand_id
1 'polypeptide(L)'
;MKNNILSKAKKIIFRGQDCYLFTTRRNIPNNLSGYFRYDIRHHDYDWTKPLTLEKKVLVNYYGSIFSPVNLIHGNKDYSILTRKEQSVLREEK
;
A
#
# COMPACT_ATOMS: atom_id res chain seq x y z
N MET A 1 -21.96 -15.90 -6.46
CA MET A 1 -21.37 -15.27 -5.26
C MET A 1 -20.41 -14.18 -5.71
N LYS A 2 -20.60 -12.93 -5.29
CA LYS A 2 -19.63 -11.84 -5.59
C LYS A 2 -18.32 -12.17 -4.85
N ASN A 3 -17.24 -12.41 -5.59
CA ASN A 3 -15.91 -12.54 -5.01
C ASN A 3 -15.59 -11.26 -4.24
N ASN A 4 -15.54 -11.35 -2.91
CA ASN A 4 -15.16 -10.22 -2.07
C ASN A 4 -13.65 -10.01 -2.20
N ILE A 5 -13.22 -9.12 -3.11
CA ILE A 5 -11.80 -8.85 -3.41
C ILE A 5 -10.99 -8.51 -2.14
N LEU A 6 -11.64 -7.98 -1.11
CA LEU A 6 -11.03 -7.63 0.18
C LEU A 6 -10.60 -8.86 0.99
N SER A 7 -11.12 -10.07 0.71
CA SER A 7 -10.64 -11.30 1.36
C SER A 7 -9.20 -11.64 0.97
N LYS A 8 -8.69 -11.05 -0.12
CA LYS A 8 -7.32 -11.22 -0.60
C LYS A 8 -6.36 -10.15 -0.08
N ALA A 9 -6.83 -9.23 0.76
CA ALA A 9 -6.05 -8.16 1.35
C ALA A 9 -5.73 -8.46 2.82
N LYS A 10 -4.55 -8.04 3.28
CA LYS A 10 -4.24 -7.97 4.72
C LYS A 10 -4.85 -6.69 5.27
N LYS A 11 -5.68 -6.79 6.32
CA LYS A 11 -6.12 -5.61 7.07
C LYS A 11 -4.97 -5.13 7.95
N ILE A 12 -4.66 -3.83 7.89
CA ILE A 12 -3.58 -3.21 8.66
C ILE A 12 -4.03 -1.88 9.24
N ILE A 13 -3.42 -1.47 10.35
CA ILE A 13 -3.51 -0.09 10.83
C ILE A 13 -2.30 0.66 10.29
N PHE A 14 -2.53 1.63 9.40
CA PHE A 14 -1.48 2.43 8.79
C PHE A 14 -1.77 3.91 9.01
N ARG A 15 -0.84 4.64 9.65
CA ARG A 15 -1.03 6.04 10.07
C ARG A 15 -2.33 6.27 10.87
N GLY A 16 -2.71 5.30 11.70
CA GLY A 16 -3.93 5.35 12.52
C GLY A 16 -5.22 5.07 11.76
N GLN A 17 -5.14 4.59 10.51
CA GLN A 17 -6.30 4.30 9.65
C GLN A 17 -6.38 2.81 9.36
N ASP A 18 -7.58 2.25 9.42
CA ASP A 18 -7.86 0.88 8.97
C ASP A 18 -7.75 0.82 7.45
N CYS A 19 -6.70 0.17 6.97
CA CYS A 19 -6.36 0.09 5.56
C CYS A 19 -6.32 -1.36 5.08
N TYR A 20 -6.43 -1.54 3.77
CA TYR A 20 -6.23 -2.82 3.11
C TYR A 20 -4.92 -2.82 2.35
N LEU A 21 -4.04 -3.75 2.71
CA LEU A 21 -2.77 -3.99 2.04
C LEU A 21 -2.90 -5.17 1.07
N PHE A 22 -2.51 -4.92 -0.18
CA PHE A 22 -2.39 -5.95 -1.20
C PHE A 22 -0.94 -6.03 -1.67
N THR A 23 -0.31 -7.18 -1.52
CA THR A 23 1.08 -7.38 -1.96
C THR A 23 1.16 -8.17 -3.27
N THR A 24 0.12 -8.96 -3.60
CA THR A 24 0.02 -9.66 -4.89
C THR A 24 -0.71 -8.82 -5.94
N ARG A 25 -0.01 -8.40 -7.01
CA ARG A 25 -0.57 -7.59 -8.12
C ARG A 25 -1.87 -8.13 -8.74
N ARG A 26 -2.01 -9.46 -8.86
CA ARG A 26 -3.21 -10.10 -9.46
C ARG A 26 -4.49 -9.92 -8.63
N ASN A 27 -4.36 -9.54 -7.37
CA ASN A 27 -5.48 -9.42 -6.43
C ASN A 27 -5.90 -7.98 -6.18
N ILE A 28 -5.32 -7.02 -6.91
CA ILE A 28 -5.52 -5.60 -6.65
C ILE A 28 -6.68 -5.09 -7.48
N PRO A 29 -7.72 -4.53 -6.85
CA PRO A 29 -8.78 -3.88 -7.61
C PRO A 29 -8.24 -2.61 -8.30
N ASN A 30 -8.65 -2.35 -9.53
CA ASN A 30 -8.31 -1.10 -10.21
C ASN A 30 -8.93 0.10 -9.50
N ASN A 31 -10.15 -0.07 -8.97
CA ASN A 31 -10.85 0.92 -8.17
C ASN A 31 -11.58 0.20 -7.02
N LEU A 32 -11.53 0.79 -5.84
CA LEU A 32 -12.29 0.36 -4.67
C LEU A 32 -13.04 1.59 -4.16
N SER A 33 -14.36 1.63 -4.40
CA SER A 33 -15.19 2.79 -4.05
C SER A 33 -15.04 3.15 -2.57
N GLY A 34 -14.86 4.45 -2.30
CA GLY A 34 -14.66 4.98 -0.94
C GLY A 34 -13.23 4.87 -0.41
N TYR A 35 -12.27 4.40 -1.22
CA TYR A 35 -10.87 4.29 -0.82
C TYR A 35 -9.94 5.01 -1.80
N PHE A 36 -8.92 5.66 -1.24
CA PHE A 36 -7.76 6.16 -1.97
C PHE A 36 -6.76 5.03 -2.14
N ARG A 37 -6.31 4.81 -3.38
CA ARG A 37 -5.25 3.86 -3.70
C ARG A 37 -3.89 4.56 -3.66
N TYR A 38 -2.94 3.89 -3.02
CA TYR A 38 -1.53 4.23 -3.06
C TYR A 38 -0.73 2.98 -3.40
N ASP A 39 0.36 3.17 -4.13
CA ASP A 39 1.33 2.11 -4.40
C ASP A 39 2.53 2.28 -3.45
N ILE A 40 3.16 1.17 -3.11
CA ILE A 40 4.37 1.11 -2.29
C ILE A 40 5.53 0.77 -3.22
N ARG A 41 6.64 1.49 -3.11
CA ARG A 41 7.88 1.20 -3.83
C ARG A 41 8.87 0.46 -2.92
N HIS A 42 9.66 -0.46 -3.50
CA HIS A 42 10.82 -1.07 -2.85
C HIS A 42 11.96 -0.07 -2.70
N HIS A 43 12.87 -0.37 -1.78
CA HIS A 43 14.19 0.23 -1.78
C HIS A 43 14.98 -0.18 -3.02
N ASP A 44 15.68 0.76 -3.65
CA ASP A 44 16.37 0.51 -4.92
C ASP A 44 17.48 -0.56 -4.82
N TYR A 45 18.10 -0.68 -3.64
CA TYR A 45 19.18 -1.65 -3.37
C TYR A 45 18.76 -2.86 -2.50
N ASP A 46 17.61 -2.80 -1.82
CA ASP A 46 17.14 -3.88 -0.93
C ASP A 46 15.68 -4.17 -1.22
N TRP A 47 15.46 -5.11 -2.14
CA TRP A 47 14.12 -5.42 -2.63
C TRP A 47 13.27 -6.18 -1.60
N THR A 48 13.74 -6.36 -0.36
CA THR A 48 12.92 -6.90 0.72
C THR A 48 12.23 -5.80 1.54
N LYS A 49 12.54 -4.53 1.27
CA LYS A 49 12.07 -3.40 2.08
C LYS A 49 11.19 -2.46 1.27
N PRO A 50 9.99 -2.11 1.76
CA PRO A 50 9.26 -0.97 1.25
C PRO A 50 9.96 0.34 1.67
N LEU A 51 9.93 1.36 0.82
CA LEU A 51 10.64 2.63 1.04
C LEU A 51 9.71 3.85 1.01
N THR A 52 8.87 3.96 -0.01
CA THR A 52 7.95 5.09 -0.20
C THR A 52 6.52 4.60 -0.42
N LEU A 53 5.57 5.42 0.02
CA LEU A 53 4.17 5.36 -0.35
C LEU A 53 3.91 6.45 -1.40
N GLU A 54 3.41 6.10 -2.58
CA GLU A 54 3.25 6.99 -3.73
C GLU A 54 1.84 6.87 -4.30
N LYS A 55 1.37 7.88 -5.04
CA LYS A 55 0.08 7.80 -5.74
C LYS A 55 0.08 6.69 -6.81
N LYS A 56 1.23 6.44 -7.43
CA LYS A 56 1.41 5.41 -8.46
C LYS A 56 2.88 5.05 -8.60
N VAL A 57 3.20 3.76 -8.62
CA VAL A 57 4.57 3.25 -8.81
C VAL A 57 4.64 2.43 -10.10
N LEU A 58 5.52 2.83 -11.02
CA LEU A 58 5.75 2.12 -12.29
C LEU A 58 6.86 1.08 -12.19
N VAL A 59 7.92 1.38 -11.45
CA VAL A 59 9.14 0.57 -11.31
C VAL A 59 9.36 0.28 -9.83
N ASN A 60 9.86 -0.92 -9.50
CA ASN A 60 10.15 -1.34 -8.12
C ASN A 60 8.89 -1.40 -7.23
N TYR A 61 7.80 -1.94 -7.76
CA TYR A 61 6.53 -2.05 -7.05
C TYR A 61 6.52 -3.13 -5.96
N TYR A 62 6.05 -2.79 -4.77
CA TYR A 62 5.93 -3.66 -3.60
C TYR A 62 4.50 -4.15 -3.34
N GLY A 63 3.55 -3.24 -3.43
CA GLY A 63 2.19 -3.48 -3.01
C GLY A 63 1.34 -2.24 -3.16
N SER A 64 0.05 -2.35 -2.86
CA SER A 64 -0.86 -1.21 -2.81
C SER A 64 -1.58 -1.17 -1.47
N ILE A 65 -1.79 0.04 -0.97
CA ILE A 65 -2.64 0.33 0.18
C ILE A 65 -3.90 1.01 -0.31
N PHE A 66 -5.04 0.55 0.19
CA PHE A 66 -6.31 1.26 0.08
C PHE A 66 -6.66 1.85 1.43
N SER A 67 -6.83 3.16 1.49
CA SER A 67 -7.14 3.90 2.71
C SER A 67 -8.45 4.69 2.55
N PRO A 68 -9.29 4.78 3.59
CA PRO A 68 -10.51 5.59 3.53
C PRO A 68 -10.23 7.11 3.51
N VAL A 69 -9.00 7.53 3.80
CA VAL A 69 -8.59 8.93 3.85
C VAL A 69 -7.32 9.18 3.03
N ASN A 70 -7.04 10.45 2.74
CA ASN A 70 -5.80 10.81 2.06
C ASN A 70 -4.59 10.65 3.00
N LEU A 71 -3.66 9.76 2.65
CA LEU A 71 -2.46 9.48 3.44
C LEU A 71 -1.23 10.30 3.05
N ILE A 72 -1.25 10.97 1.89
CA ILE A 72 -0.16 11.83 1.42
C ILE A 72 -0.64 13.28 1.50
N HIS A 73 -0.11 14.02 2.45
CA HIS A 73 -0.49 15.41 2.69
C HIS A 73 0.38 16.40 1.90
N GLY A 74 -0.23 17.54 1.55
CA GLY A 74 0.38 18.57 0.72
C GLY A 74 0.39 18.20 -0.77
N ASN A 75 0.93 19.09 -1.61
CA ASN A 75 1.09 18.88 -3.05
C ASN A 75 2.24 17.90 -3.39
N LYS A 76 2.38 16.82 -2.60
CA LYS A 76 3.40 15.79 -2.79
C LYS A 76 2.82 14.59 -3.53
N ASP A 77 3.67 13.88 -4.27
CA ASP A 77 3.30 12.65 -4.96
C ASP A 77 3.70 11.39 -4.20
N TYR A 78 4.58 11.53 -3.20
CA TYR A 78 5.00 10.45 -2.33
C TYR A 78 5.24 10.90 -0.89
N SER A 79 5.32 9.91 0.01
CA SER A 79 5.82 10.06 1.38
C SER A 79 6.80 8.94 1.72
N ILE A 80 7.87 9.27 2.43
CA ILE A 80 8.85 8.30 2.91
C ILE A 80 8.23 7.49 4.05
N LEU A 81 8.45 6.17 4.04
CA LEU A 81 8.01 5.27 5.10
C LEU A 81 9.01 5.28 6.25
N THR A 82 8.49 5.51 7.46
CA THR A 82 9.24 5.31 8.70
C THR A 82 9.57 3.83 8.92
N ARG A 83 10.56 3.52 9.76
CA ARG A 83 10.89 2.12 10.09
C ARG A 83 9.70 1.33 10.64
N LYS A 84 8.84 1.97 11.43
CA LYS A 84 7.62 1.36 11.98
C LYS A 84 6.65 1.01 10.85
N GLU A 85 6.40 1.94 9.93
CA GLU A 85 5.53 1.71 8.78
C GLU A 85 6.08 0.62 7.86
N GLN A 86 7.39 0.61 7.61
CA GLN A 86 8.03 -0.46 6.84
C GLN A 86 7.81 -1.84 7.48
N SER A 87 7.84 -1.93 8.81
CA SER A 87 7.57 -3.18 9.53
C SER A 87 6.12 -3.63 9.41
N VAL A 88 5.15 -2.70 9.39
CA VAL A 88 3.72 -3.03 9.19
C VAL A 88 3.47 -3.55 7.78
N LEU A 89 4.18 -3.01 6.79
CA LEU A 89 4.00 -3.33 5.39
C LEU A 89 4.79 -4.54 4.92
N ARG A 90 5.76 -5.02 5.71
CA ARG A 90 6.54 -6.20 5.36
C ARG A 90 5.66 -7.43 5.25
N GLU A 91 5.81 -8.16 4.15
CA GLU A 91 5.31 -9.53 4.06
C GLU A 91 5.97 -10.38 5.14
N GLU A 92 5.15 -11.03 5.97
CA GLU A 92 5.60 -12.17 6.77
C GLU A 92 5.85 -13.30 5.75
N LYS A 93 7.13 -13.62 5.53
CA LYS A 93 7.53 -14.77 4.72
C LYS A 93 7.45 -16.06 5.54
#